data_AF-A6JUK1-F1
#
_entry.id   AF-A6JUK1-F1
#
_cell.length_a   1.000
_cell.length_b   1.000
_cell.length_c   1.000
_cell.angle_alpha   90.00
_cell.angle_beta   90.00
_cell.angle_gamma   90.00
#
_symmetry.space_group_name_H-M   'P 1'
#
loop_
_entity.id
_entity.type
_entity.pdbx_description
1 polymer ?
#
loop_
_entity_poly.entity_id
_entity_poly.type
_entity_poly.pdbx_seq_one_letter_code
_entity_poly.pdbx_strand_id
1 'polypeptide(L)'
;MTEVDKLGIGKVMEETFSYLLGRKKRPIHLSFDVDGLDPVFTPATGTPVVGGLSYREGLYITEEIYKTGLLSGLDIMEVNPTLGKTPEEVTRTVNTAVALTLSCFGTKREGNHKPETDYLKPPK
;
A
#
# COMPACT_ATOMS: atom_id res chain seq x y z
N MET A 1 -5.57 -5.84 -14.04
CA MET A 1 -4.79 -4.69 -14.54
C MET A 1 -5.57 -3.89 -15.58
N THR A 2 -6.24 -4.50 -16.54
CA THR A 2 -7.07 -3.79 -17.55
C THR A 2 -8.04 -2.75 -16.96
N GLU A 3 -8.72 -3.05 -15.85
CA GLU A 3 -9.64 -2.10 -15.21
C GLU A 3 -8.89 -0.93 -14.57
N VAL A 4 -7.71 -1.18 -13.98
CA VAL A 4 -6.82 -0.14 -13.45
C VAL A 4 -6.33 0.76 -14.59
N ASP A 5 -5.96 0.18 -15.73
CA ASP A 5 -5.52 0.93 -16.92
C ASP A 5 -6.63 1.84 -17.46
N LYS A 6 -7.87 1.33 -17.50
CA LYS A 6 -9.03 2.05 -18.04
C LYS A 6 -9.56 3.13 -17.10
N LEU A 7 -9.61 2.84 -15.81
CA LEU A 7 -10.30 3.66 -14.81
C LEU A 7 -9.34 4.55 -14.00
N GLY A 8 -8.07 4.16 -13.93
CA GLY A 8 -7.11 4.68 -12.96
C GLY A 8 -7.39 4.15 -11.55
N ILE A 9 -6.32 4.03 -10.74
CA ILE A 9 -6.43 3.44 -9.39
C ILE A 9 -7.39 4.21 -8.46
N GLY A 10 -7.54 5.53 -8.68
CA GLY A 10 -8.46 6.37 -7.91
C GLY A 10 -9.91 5.89 -8.03
N LYS A 11 -10.38 5.68 -9.27
CA LYS A 11 -11.74 5.23 -9.51
C LYS A 11 -11.97 3.80 -9.04
N VAL A 12 -10.96 2.93 -9.21
CA VAL A 12 -11.00 1.55 -8.69
C VAL A 12 -11.23 1.53 -7.17
N MET A 13 -10.53 2.37 -6.41
CA MET A 13 -10.71 2.43 -4.95
C MET A 13 -12.09 2.99 -4.57
N GLU A 14 -12.57 4.03 -5.26
CA GLU A 14 -13.92 4.59 -5.05
C GLU A 14 -15.00 3.52 -5.24
N GLU A 15 -14.95 2.78 -6.35
CA GLU A 15 -15.90 1.71 -6.65
C GLU A 15 -15.79 0.55 -5.67
N THR A 16 -14.57 0.17 -5.29
CA THR A 16 -14.29 -0.86 -4.28
C THR A 16 -14.95 -0.52 -2.94
N PHE A 17 -14.81 0.72 -2.46
CA PHE A 17 -15.44 1.13 -1.21
C PHE A 17 -16.94 1.32 -1.32
N SER A 18 -17.44 1.84 -2.43
CA SER A 18 -18.88 1.91 -2.68
C SER A 18 -19.51 0.52 -2.60
N TYR A 19 -18.86 -0.48 -3.19
CA TYR A 19 -19.29 -1.87 -3.15
C TYR A 19 -19.24 -2.46 -1.73
N LEU A 20 -18.11 -2.33 -1.02
CA LEU A 20 -17.90 -2.96 0.29
C LEU A 20 -18.65 -2.25 1.43
N LEU A 21 -18.69 -0.92 1.40
CA LEU A 21 -19.09 -0.07 2.53
C LEU A 21 -20.38 0.72 2.26
N GLY A 22 -20.82 0.86 1.01
CA GLY A 22 -21.92 1.74 0.62
C GLY A 22 -23.26 1.48 1.33
N ARG A 23 -23.49 0.23 1.79
CA ARG A 23 -24.68 -0.13 2.59
C ARG A 23 -24.49 0.03 4.10
N LYS A 24 -23.30 -0.28 4.60
CA LYS A 24 -22.99 -0.30 6.04
C LYS A 24 -21.48 -0.35 6.25
N LYS A 25 -20.99 0.50 7.15
CA LYS A 25 -19.61 0.44 7.65
C LYS A 25 -19.35 -0.90 8.32
N ARG A 26 -18.20 -1.50 7.99
CA ARG A 26 -17.76 -2.79 8.52
C ARG A 26 -16.24 -2.84 8.57
N PRO A 27 -15.65 -3.68 9.43
CA PRO A 27 -14.21 -3.92 9.43
C PRO A 27 -13.69 -4.33 8.06
N ILE A 28 -12.54 -3.82 7.66
CA ILE A 28 -11.81 -4.19 6.44
C ILE A 28 -10.63 -5.07 6.83
N HIS A 29 -10.52 -6.21 6.17
CA HIS A 29 -9.31 -7.02 6.18
C HIS A 29 -8.59 -6.80 4.85
N LEU A 30 -7.35 -6.33 4.89
CA LEU A 30 -6.49 -6.20 3.71
C LEU A 30 -5.50 -7.35 3.72
N SER A 31 -5.62 -8.27 2.76
CA SER A 31 -4.59 -9.28 2.50
C SER A 31 -3.81 -8.83 1.27
N PHE A 32 -2.57 -8.40 1.46
CA PHE A 32 -1.74 -7.81 0.40
C PHE A 32 -0.63 -8.78 0.03
N ASP A 33 -0.72 -9.31 -1.19
CA ASP A 33 0.37 -10.04 -1.83
C ASP A 33 1.34 -9.06 -2.50
N VAL A 34 2.64 -9.12 -2.18
CA VAL A 34 3.63 -8.22 -2.78
C VAL A 34 3.82 -8.47 -4.27
N ASP A 35 3.43 -9.65 -4.79
CA ASP A 35 3.49 -9.96 -6.22
C ASP A 35 2.40 -9.27 -7.05
N GLY A 36 1.40 -8.65 -6.39
CA GLY A 36 0.43 -7.77 -7.03
C GLY A 36 1.05 -6.47 -7.55
N LEU A 37 2.21 -6.08 -7.01
CA LEU A 37 3.02 -5.00 -7.57
C LEU A 37 3.92 -5.53 -8.70
N ASP A 38 4.27 -4.63 -9.63
CA ASP A 38 5.19 -4.98 -10.70
C ASP A 38 6.56 -5.45 -10.14
N PRO A 39 7.17 -6.51 -10.70
CA PRO A 39 8.45 -7.05 -10.23
C PRO A 39 9.62 -6.07 -10.23
N VAL A 40 9.51 -4.92 -10.94
CA VAL A 40 10.49 -3.82 -10.80
C VAL A 40 10.58 -3.32 -9.35
N PHE A 41 9.47 -3.36 -8.61
CA PHE A 41 9.36 -2.91 -7.22
C PHE A 41 9.51 -4.05 -6.20
N THR A 42 8.95 -5.23 -6.48
CA THR A 42 8.95 -6.38 -5.57
C THR A 42 9.55 -7.65 -6.20
N PRO A 43 10.81 -7.61 -6.67
CA PRO A 43 11.43 -8.73 -7.41
C PRO A 43 11.62 -10.01 -6.58
N ALA A 44 11.85 -9.88 -5.27
CA ALA A 44 12.08 -11.01 -4.36
C ALA A 44 10.77 -11.67 -3.87
N THR A 45 10.04 -12.32 -4.79
CA THR A 45 8.79 -13.05 -4.55
C THR A 45 8.73 -14.35 -5.36
N GLY A 46 7.84 -15.28 -4.99
CA GLY A 46 7.71 -16.61 -5.59
C GLY A 46 7.18 -16.60 -7.03
N THR A 47 6.25 -15.70 -7.34
CA THR A 47 5.45 -15.71 -8.58
C THR A 47 5.41 -14.34 -9.26
N PRO A 48 6.56 -13.75 -9.66
CA PRO A 48 6.57 -12.43 -10.27
C PRO A 48 5.87 -12.40 -11.63
N VAL A 49 4.91 -11.47 -11.81
CA VAL A 49 4.17 -11.26 -13.07
C VAL A 49 4.33 -9.82 -13.54
N VAL A 50 4.80 -9.62 -14.77
CA VAL A 50 5.02 -8.29 -15.36
C VAL A 50 3.72 -7.53 -15.64
N GLY A 51 3.78 -6.19 -15.61
CA GLY A 51 2.61 -5.34 -15.83
C GLY A 51 1.71 -5.23 -14.60
N GLY A 52 2.28 -5.43 -13.41
CA GLY A 52 1.58 -5.30 -12.14
C GLY A 52 1.35 -3.84 -11.73
N LEU A 53 0.82 -3.64 -10.52
CA LEU A 53 0.60 -2.31 -9.97
C LEU A 53 1.94 -1.58 -9.77
N SER A 54 1.95 -0.29 -10.05
CA SER A 54 3.09 0.56 -9.70
C SER A 54 3.18 0.78 -8.18
N TYR A 55 4.37 1.13 -7.72
CA TYR A 55 4.59 1.53 -6.32
C TYR A 55 3.62 2.63 -5.84
N ARG A 56 3.32 3.61 -6.71
CA ARG A 56 2.42 4.73 -6.38
C ARG A 56 0.97 4.28 -6.22
N GLU A 57 0.54 3.29 -6.99
CA GLU A 57 -0.80 2.72 -6.91
C GLU A 57 -0.94 1.86 -5.66
N GLY A 58 0.06 1.04 -5.34
CA GLY A 58 0.14 0.32 -4.06
C GLY A 58 -0.02 1.24 -2.86
N LEU A 59 0.77 2.32 -2.81
CA LEU A 59 0.64 3.33 -1.75
C LEU A 59 -0.73 4.04 -1.75
N TYR A 60 -1.31 4.29 -2.92
CA TYR A 60 -2.62 4.92 -3.00
C TYR A 60 -3.71 4.02 -2.41
N ILE A 61 -3.68 2.72 -2.74
CA ILE A 61 -4.59 1.72 -2.15
C ILE A 61 -4.51 1.75 -0.62
N THR A 62 -3.30 1.68 -0.07
CA THR A 62 -3.09 1.61 1.38
C THR A 62 -3.45 2.92 2.09
N GLU A 63 -3.16 4.09 1.49
CA GLU A 63 -3.59 5.40 2.01
C GLU A 63 -5.12 5.52 2.03
N GLU A 64 -5.79 5.11 0.96
CA GLU A 64 -7.26 5.15 0.87
C GLU A 64 -7.92 4.20 1.87
N ILE A 65 -7.37 3.00 2.07
CA ILE A 65 -7.84 2.07 3.10
C ILE A 65 -7.67 2.66 4.50
N TYR A 66 -6.51 3.25 4.81
CA TYR A 66 -6.28 3.93 6.08
C TYR A 66 -7.32 5.02 6.35
N LYS A 67 -7.61 5.87 5.34
CA LYS A 67 -8.58 6.97 5.45
C LYS A 67 -10.00 6.52 5.80
N THR A 68 -10.37 5.27 5.52
CA THR A 68 -11.67 4.74 5.93
C THR A 68 -11.83 4.68 7.46
N GLY A 69 -10.73 4.55 8.21
CA GLY A 69 -10.73 4.27 9.65
C GLY A 69 -11.29 2.89 10.01
N LEU A 70 -11.41 1.98 9.03
CA LEU A 70 -12.06 0.67 9.17
C LEU A 70 -11.10 -0.51 9.00
N LEU A 71 -9.81 -0.28 8.72
CA LEU A 71 -8.81 -1.34 8.67
C LEU A 71 -8.75 -2.06 10.03
N SER A 72 -8.99 -3.37 10.01
CA SER A 72 -9.09 -4.20 11.21
C SER A 72 -8.20 -5.44 11.17
N GLY A 73 -7.71 -5.81 9.98
CA GLY A 73 -6.76 -6.90 9.78
C GLY A 73 -5.88 -6.58 8.57
N LEU A 74 -4.60 -6.92 8.66
CA LEU A 74 -3.62 -6.71 7.61
C LEU A 74 -2.69 -7.91 7.52
N ASP A 75 -2.59 -8.49 6.33
CA ASP A 75 -1.56 -9.45 5.98
C ASP A 75 -0.67 -8.87 4.89
N ILE A 76 0.65 -9.03 5.02
CA ILE A 76 1.65 -8.69 4.00
C ILE A 76 2.38 -9.98 3.66
N MET A 77 2.15 -10.52 2.46
CA MET A 77 2.49 -11.90 2.11
C MET A 77 3.50 -11.97 0.97
N GLU A 78 4.06 -13.17 0.76
CA GLU A 78 4.92 -13.55 -0.37
C GLU A 78 6.23 -12.76 -0.55
N VAL A 79 6.72 -12.10 0.50
CA VAL A 79 8.11 -11.63 0.53
C VAL A 79 9.04 -12.83 0.70
N ASN A 80 9.88 -13.10 -0.31
CA ASN A 80 10.86 -14.17 -0.27
C ASN A 80 12.28 -13.66 -0.57
N PRO A 81 13.04 -13.27 0.46
CA PRO A 81 14.40 -12.74 0.31
C PRO A 81 15.37 -13.69 -0.43
N THR A 82 15.13 -14.99 -0.39
CA THR A 82 16.02 -15.97 -1.03
C THR A 82 15.93 -15.96 -2.56
N LEU A 83 14.86 -15.37 -3.11
CA LEU A 83 14.63 -15.25 -4.54
C LEU A 83 15.16 -13.95 -5.14
N GLY A 84 15.62 -13.01 -4.32
CA GLY A 84 16.29 -11.80 -4.80
C GLY A 84 17.65 -12.15 -5.42
N LYS A 85 17.88 -11.75 -6.66
CA LYS A 85 19.12 -12.02 -7.41
C LYS A 85 20.30 -11.21 -6.89
N THR A 86 20.00 -10.08 -6.23
CA THR A 86 20.99 -9.21 -5.61
C THR A 86 20.51 -8.76 -4.23
N PRO A 87 21.43 -8.35 -3.32
CA PRO A 87 21.03 -7.76 -2.04
C PRO A 87 20.14 -6.51 -2.20
N GLU A 88 20.31 -5.77 -3.29
CA GLU A 88 19.48 -4.60 -3.60
C GLU A 88 18.04 -4.99 -3.94
N GLU A 89 17.82 -6.07 -4.70
CA GLU A 89 16.48 -6.58 -4.99
C GLU A 89 15.72 -6.98 -3.72
N VAL A 90 16.39 -7.65 -2.78
CA VAL A 90 15.81 -7.99 -1.47
C VAL A 90 15.43 -6.72 -0.72
N THR A 91 16.36 -5.76 -0.64
CA THR A 91 16.15 -4.48 0.04
C THR A 91 14.98 -3.73 -0.58
N ARG A 92 14.85 -3.75 -1.91
CA ARG A 92 13.76 -3.09 -2.65
C ARG A 92 12.40 -3.72 -2.33
N THR A 93 12.28 -5.04 -2.37
CA THR A 93 11.05 -5.73 -2.00
C THR A 93 10.66 -5.46 -0.54
N VAL A 94 11.61 -5.63 0.39
CA VAL A 94 11.35 -5.44 1.82
C VAL A 94 10.96 -3.99 2.13
N ASN A 95 11.68 -3.01 1.58
CA ASN A 95 11.35 -1.61 1.80
C ASN A 95 10.00 -1.23 1.19
N THR A 96 9.64 -1.83 0.05
CA THR A 96 8.31 -1.65 -0.55
C THR A 96 7.21 -2.20 0.36
N ALA A 97 7.38 -3.42 0.88
CA ALA A 97 6.45 -4.02 1.84
C ALA A 97 6.30 -3.19 3.12
N VAL A 98 7.41 -2.67 3.66
CA VAL A 98 7.41 -1.77 4.83
C VAL A 98 6.66 -0.48 4.50
N ALA A 99 6.91 0.14 3.35
CA ALA A 99 6.25 1.39 2.97
C ALA A 99 4.73 1.23 2.84
N LEU A 100 4.27 0.13 2.21
CA LEU A 100 2.85 -0.22 2.13
C LEU A 100 2.25 -0.39 3.53
N THR A 101 2.94 -1.11 4.42
CA THR A 101 2.52 -1.33 5.80
C THR A 101 2.39 -0.01 6.57
N LEU A 102 3.41 0.85 6.51
CA LEU A 102 3.39 2.16 7.16
C LEU A 102 2.24 3.03 6.64
N SER A 103 1.98 2.96 5.34
CA SER A 103 0.88 3.68 4.70
C SER A 103 -0.49 3.21 5.19
N CYS A 104 -0.70 1.90 5.37
CA CYS A 104 -1.91 1.33 5.98
C CYS A 104 -2.20 1.89 7.39
N PHE A 105 -1.17 2.38 8.09
CA PHE A 105 -1.27 2.91 9.45
C PHE A 105 -1.03 4.42 9.54
N GLY A 106 -1.13 5.13 8.41
CA GLY A 106 -1.29 6.58 8.40
C GLY A 106 -0.07 7.39 8.00
N THR A 107 1.01 6.76 7.55
CA THR A 107 2.07 7.49 6.83
C THR A 107 1.51 7.99 5.50
N LYS A 108 1.57 9.31 5.29
CA LYS A 108 1.04 9.96 4.09
C LYS A 108 2.17 10.59 3.29
N ARG A 109 2.06 10.53 1.96
CA ARG A 109 3.01 11.22 1.06
C ARG A 109 2.99 12.74 1.18
N GLU A 110 1.83 13.33 1.52
CA GLU A 110 1.69 14.78 1.76
C GLU A 110 2.35 15.25 3.08
N GLY A 111 2.81 14.31 3.91
CA GLY A 111 3.41 14.57 5.21
C GLY A 111 2.47 14.29 6.38
N ASN A 112 3.07 14.16 7.57
CA ASN A 112 2.38 13.98 8.83
C ASN A 112 2.96 14.95 9.86
N HIS A 113 2.10 15.53 10.70
CA HIS A 113 2.51 16.39 11.80
C HIS A 113 1.69 16.08 13.04
N LYS A 114 2.27 16.31 14.22
CA LYS A 114 1.54 16.15 15.49
C LYS A 114 0.68 17.39 15.74
N PRO A 115 -0.60 17.25 16.09
CA PRO A 115 -1.47 18.41 16.31
C PRO A 115 -1.07 19.23 17.54
N GLU A 116 -0.48 18.59 18.56
CA GLU A 116 -0.03 19.26 19.80
C GLU A 116 1.33 19.98 19.69
N THR A 117 1.99 19.95 18.52
CA THR A 117 3.28 20.62 18.32
C THR A 117 3.10 21.92 17.54
N ASP A 118 3.46 23.06 18.15
CA ASP A 118 3.60 24.33 17.43
C ASP A 118 4.95 24.34 16.70
N TYR A 119 4.94 23.99 15.42
CA TYR A 119 6.14 23.98 14.57
C TYR A 119 6.65 25.39 14.24
N LEU A 120 5.88 26.45 14.50
CA LEU A 120 6.33 27.84 14.37
C LEU A 120 7.03 28.34 15.64
N LYS A 121 6.85 27.66 16.78
CA LYS A 121 7.52 27.94 18.06
C LYS A 121 8.13 26.66 18.64
N PRO A 122 9.23 26.16 18.07
CA PRO A 122 9.85 24.94 18.57
C PRO A 122 10.28 25.13 20.04
N PRO A 123 10.10 24.09 20.89
CA PRO A 123 10.63 24.14 22.25
C PRO A 123 12.16 24.36 22.19
N LYS A 124 12.65 25.26 23.05
CA LYS A 124 14.08 25.55 23.20
C LYS A 124 14.84 24.35 23.75
#